data_AF-A0A852G0Q7-F1
#
_entry.id   AF-A0A852G0Q7-F1
#
_cell.length_a   1.000
_cell.length_b   1.000
_cell.length_c   1.000
_cell.angle_alpha   90.00
_cell.angle_beta   90.00
_cell.angle_gamma   90.00
#
_symmetry.space_group_name_H-M   'P 1'
#
loop_
_entity.id
_entity.type
_entity.pdbx_description
1 polymer ?
#
loop_
_entity_poly.entity_id
_entity_poly.type
_entity_poly.pdbx_seq_one_letter_code
_entity_poly.pdbx_strand_id
1 'polypeptide(L)'
;EVGAWTYHYSDQGDYTWDQARNFCRTFFTDLVAIQNQQEIEYLNRSLPHHKYYYWIGIRKLGGIWTWVGTRKVLSKEAENWAVGEPNNRRSNQDCVEIYIQRPQQSGKWNDEPCNRKKKALCYRASCQPFLCSQHGECVETIGSYRCECYPGFHGPECTDVVQCAKLEPKGVPMNCSHPYGDFSYNSTCEFRCHEGFERRGADVLRCLPSQEWSANIPTCTATVCPLLAGQQRGCVSCSHPHSLFTNRHLWGLGNQNCLFNLIYPISELCFPIAAISCPVLRAPEKGEMNCSHLHGNFTFGSTCAFSCQKGFVLMGLESRECTAMGTWTGDAPRCGAVSCPVLSAPDRGELNCSHLHGNFTFGSTCAFSCQRGFTLVGLQSRECTALGTWTGDIPHCEAIACPVLRAPDQGELNCSHL
;
A
#
# COMPACT_ATOMS: atom_id res chain seq x y z
N GLU A 1 3.09 12.66 39.02
CA GLU A 1 3.04 14.10 38.69
C GLU A 1 2.98 14.19 37.17
N VAL A 2 2.08 14.89 36.48
CA VAL A 2 0.90 15.71 36.82
C VAL A 2 -0.18 15.29 35.83
N GLY A 3 -1.41 15.04 36.28
CA GLY A 3 -2.56 14.94 35.37
C GLY A 3 -3.37 16.22 35.50
N ALA A 4 -3.35 17.06 34.48
CA ALA A 4 -4.13 18.29 34.46
C ALA A 4 -5.28 18.18 33.47
N TRP A 5 -6.34 18.94 33.74
CA TRP A 5 -7.67 18.66 33.22
C TRP A 5 -8.14 19.76 32.27
N THR A 6 -9.27 19.55 31.61
CA THR A 6 -10.04 20.66 31.03
C THR A 6 -10.91 21.30 32.11
N TYR A 7 -10.99 22.63 32.10
CA TYR A 7 -11.69 23.39 33.14
C TYR A 7 -12.90 24.11 32.58
N HIS A 8 -13.98 24.11 33.34
CA HIS A 8 -15.25 24.71 32.97
C HIS A 8 -15.81 25.49 34.15
N TYR A 9 -16.60 26.53 33.90
CA TYR A 9 -17.25 27.26 34.96
C TYR A 9 -18.74 27.48 34.67
N SER A 10 -19.49 27.82 35.71
CA SER A 10 -20.94 27.98 35.58
C SER A 10 -21.34 29.31 34.94
N ASP A 11 -21.85 29.27 33.71
CA ASP A 11 -22.24 30.50 32.99
C ASP A 11 -23.51 31.15 33.55
N GLN A 12 -24.51 30.35 33.90
CA GLN A 12 -25.89 30.82 34.14
C GLN A 12 -26.20 31.33 35.56
N GLY A 13 -25.25 31.28 36.51
CA GLY A 13 -25.51 31.78 37.86
C GLY A 13 -24.38 31.56 38.85
N ASP A 14 -24.63 32.01 40.08
CA ASP A 14 -23.77 31.81 41.25
C ASP A 14 -24.43 30.86 42.24
N TYR A 15 -23.66 29.91 42.76
CA TYR A 15 -24.14 28.77 43.53
C TYR A 15 -23.51 28.74 44.93
N THR A 16 -24.26 28.22 45.91
CA THR A 16 -23.64 27.77 47.16
C THR A 16 -22.64 26.66 46.87
N TRP A 17 -21.71 26.38 47.79
CA TRP A 17 -20.66 25.39 47.53
C TRP A 17 -21.25 23.99 47.20
N ASP A 18 -22.29 23.56 47.93
CA ASP A 18 -22.95 22.27 47.67
C ASP A 18 -23.69 22.25 46.32
N GLN A 19 -24.32 23.36 45.94
CA GLN A 19 -24.94 23.51 44.62
C GLN A 19 -23.91 23.54 43.48
N ALA A 20 -22.78 24.22 43.69
CA ALA A 20 -21.67 24.29 42.74
C ALA A 20 -21.07 22.91 42.49
N ARG A 21 -20.89 22.14 43.57
CA ARG A 21 -20.43 20.77 43.48
C ARG A 21 -21.41 19.87 42.73
N ASN A 22 -22.70 19.97 43.05
CA ASN A 22 -23.74 19.22 42.35
C ASN A 22 -23.79 19.58 40.86
N PHE A 23 -23.66 20.86 40.51
CA PHE A 23 -23.52 21.31 39.13
C PHE A 23 -22.32 20.63 38.45
N CYS A 24 -21.13 20.69 39.06
CA CYS A 24 -19.93 20.09 38.47
C CYS A 24 -20.04 18.57 38.31
N ARG A 25 -20.65 17.85 39.26
CA ARG A 25 -20.86 16.40 39.16
C ARG A 25 -21.93 16.00 38.15
N THR A 26 -22.87 16.90 37.85
CA THR A 26 -23.94 16.64 36.90
C THR A 26 -23.45 16.78 35.45
N PHE A 27 -22.61 17.80 35.18
CA PHE A 27 -22.19 18.14 33.82
C PHE A 27 -20.72 17.83 33.51
N PHE A 28 -19.89 17.63 34.54
CA PHE A 28 -18.44 17.43 34.44
C PHE A 28 -18.01 16.31 35.41
N THR A 29 -16.77 16.36 35.95
CA THR A 29 -16.29 15.37 36.92
C THR A 29 -16.60 15.78 38.36
N ASP A 30 -16.00 16.85 38.86
CA ASP A 30 -16.29 17.43 40.19
C ASP A 30 -15.77 18.89 40.20
N LEU A 31 -15.84 19.57 41.35
CA LEU A 31 -15.12 20.84 41.55
C LEU A 31 -13.61 20.64 41.39
N VAL A 32 -12.93 21.65 40.86
CA VAL A 32 -11.50 21.58 40.53
C VAL A 32 -10.65 21.14 41.73
N ALA A 33 -9.76 20.19 41.48
CA ALA A 33 -8.77 19.70 42.43
C ALA A 33 -7.37 20.09 41.93
N ILE A 34 -6.93 21.28 42.34
CA ILE A 34 -5.71 21.91 41.83
C ILE A 34 -4.47 21.17 42.32
N GLN A 35 -3.59 20.78 41.40
CA GLN A 35 -2.45 19.90 41.65
C GLN A 35 -1.12 20.65 41.83
N ASN A 36 -0.96 21.81 41.19
CA ASN A 36 0.32 22.54 41.20
C ASN A 36 0.16 24.03 40.84
N GLN A 37 1.28 24.75 40.95
CA GLN A 37 1.36 26.18 40.68
C GLN A 37 1.10 26.55 39.21
N GLN A 38 1.52 25.72 38.26
CA GLN A 38 1.28 25.98 36.82
C GLN A 38 -0.21 25.91 36.47
N GLU A 39 -0.96 25.02 37.12
CA GLU A 39 -2.42 24.96 36.99
C GLU A 39 -3.09 26.24 37.51
N ILE A 40 -2.64 26.77 38.65
CA ILE A 40 -3.14 28.04 39.20
C ILE A 40 -2.91 29.19 38.21
N GLU A 41 -1.71 29.28 37.64
CA GLU A 41 -1.36 30.30 36.64
C GLU A 41 -2.21 30.18 35.38
N TYR A 42 -2.43 28.94 34.90
CA TYR A 42 -3.31 28.68 33.78
C TYR A 42 -4.75 29.10 34.07
N LEU A 43 -5.33 28.67 35.20
CA LEU A 43 -6.69 29.03 35.59
C LEU A 43 -6.86 30.55 35.69
N ASN A 44 -5.87 31.23 36.29
CA ASN A 44 -5.92 32.68 36.47
C ASN A 44 -5.82 33.46 35.15
N ARG A 45 -5.12 32.91 34.15
CA ARG A 45 -5.03 33.48 32.80
C ARG A 45 -6.28 33.17 31.96
N SER A 46 -6.81 31.96 32.08
CA SER A 46 -7.87 31.44 31.21
C SER A 46 -9.29 31.80 31.67
N LEU A 47 -9.51 32.03 32.96
CA LEU A 47 -10.82 32.34 33.52
C LEU A 47 -11.07 33.85 33.60
N PRO A 48 -12.29 34.33 33.28
CA PRO A 48 -12.62 35.74 33.41
C PRO A 48 -12.74 36.17 34.88
N HIS A 49 -12.43 37.43 35.16
CA HIS A 49 -12.71 38.02 36.48
C HIS A 49 -14.20 37.91 36.84
N HIS A 50 -14.49 37.53 38.09
CA HIS A 50 -15.84 37.54 38.64
C HIS A 50 -15.84 38.16 40.05
N LYS A 51 -16.78 39.06 40.32
CA LYS A 51 -16.85 39.84 41.58
C LYS A 51 -16.92 38.99 42.86
N TYR A 52 -17.48 37.78 42.77
CA TYR A 52 -17.61 36.85 43.89
C TYR A 52 -16.68 35.65 43.78
N TYR A 53 -15.75 35.68 42.82
CA TYR A 53 -14.78 34.63 42.57
C TYR A 53 -15.42 33.25 42.32
N TYR A 54 -14.65 32.19 42.52
CA TYR A 54 -14.98 30.83 42.13
C TYR A 54 -14.79 29.84 43.29
N TRP A 55 -15.70 28.88 43.40
CA TRP A 55 -15.55 27.75 44.33
C TRP A 55 -14.58 26.72 43.78
N ILE A 56 -13.70 26.21 44.65
CA ILE A 56 -12.81 25.07 44.35
C ILE A 56 -13.13 23.85 45.23
N GLY A 57 -12.59 22.70 44.87
CA GLY A 57 -12.86 21.40 45.49
C GLY A 57 -12.19 21.16 46.84
N ILE A 58 -11.97 22.19 47.65
CA ILE A 58 -11.45 22.06 49.02
C ILE A 58 -12.58 22.36 50.01
N ARG A 59 -12.72 21.50 51.02
CA ARG A 59 -13.64 21.71 52.14
C ARG A 59 -13.00 21.27 53.46
N LYS A 60 -13.37 21.91 54.56
CA LYS A 60 -12.99 21.52 55.91
C LYS A 60 -13.91 20.40 56.40
N LEU A 61 -13.34 19.23 56.68
CA LEU A 61 -14.05 18.05 57.16
C LEU A 61 -13.43 17.61 58.49
N GLY A 62 -14.21 17.62 59.58
CA GLY A 62 -13.69 17.27 60.91
C GLY A 62 -12.51 18.15 61.36
N GLY A 63 -12.47 19.41 60.91
CA GLY A 63 -11.37 20.34 61.19
C GLY A 63 -10.21 20.33 60.19
N ILE A 64 -10.19 19.40 59.23
CA ILE A 64 -9.08 19.18 58.30
C ILE A 64 -9.46 19.59 56.87
N TRP A 65 -8.63 20.39 56.20
CA TRP A 65 -8.81 20.76 54.80
C TRP A 65 -8.58 19.55 53.87
N THR A 66 -9.59 19.21 53.08
CA THR A 66 -9.60 17.99 52.26
C THR A 66 -10.04 18.30 50.84
N TRP A 67 -9.34 17.74 49.86
CA TRP A 67 -9.77 17.71 48.47
C TRP A 67 -10.94 16.76 48.32
N VAL A 68 -12.14 17.31 48.11
CA VAL A 68 -13.37 16.53 48.19
C VAL A 68 -13.55 15.54 47.03
N GLY A 69 -12.92 15.80 45.88
CA GLY A 69 -12.94 14.92 44.72
C GLY A 69 -12.09 13.67 44.92
N THR A 70 -10.85 13.82 45.40
CA THR A 70 -9.89 12.73 45.60
C THR A 70 -9.92 12.14 47.01
N ARG A 71 -10.62 12.78 47.95
CA ARG A 71 -10.63 12.48 49.40
C ARG A 71 -9.23 12.52 50.03
N LYS A 72 -8.29 13.24 49.42
CA LYS A 72 -6.94 13.42 49.94
C LYS A 72 -6.90 14.65 50.85
N VAL A 73 -6.19 14.53 51.97
CA VAL A 73 -5.89 15.66 52.85
C VAL A 73 -5.02 16.66 52.09
N LEU A 74 -5.26 17.95 52.27
CA LEU A 74 -4.43 19.02 51.72
C LEU A 74 -3.06 18.99 52.41
N SER A 75 -1.99 18.74 51.64
CA SER A 75 -0.62 18.79 52.16
C SER A 75 -0.11 20.22 52.25
N LYS A 76 0.91 20.45 53.08
CA LYS A 76 1.48 21.79 53.30
C LYS A 76 2.13 22.37 52.04
N GLU A 77 2.71 21.51 51.22
CA GLU A 77 3.38 21.87 49.97
C GLU A 77 2.38 22.28 48.88
N ALA A 78 1.13 21.81 48.98
CA ALA A 78 0.05 22.13 48.06
C ALA A 78 -0.76 23.35 48.51
N GLU A 79 -0.52 23.90 49.71
CA GLU A 79 -1.27 25.06 50.21
C GLU A 79 -0.97 26.33 49.40
N ASN A 80 -2.01 27.05 48.99
CA ASN A 80 -1.88 28.31 48.27
C ASN A 80 -2.74 29.43 48.88
N TRP A 81 -2.81 29.48 50.21
CA TRP A 81 -3.56 30.49 50.96
C TRP A 81 -3.07 31.91 50.69
N ALA A 82 -3.99 32.87 50.69
CA ALA A 82 -3.64 34.28 50.73
C ALA A 82 -3.02 34.64 52.09
N VAL A 83 -2.23 35.71 52.12
CA VAL A 83 -1.63 36.23 53.37
C VAL A 83 -2.76 36.56 54.35
N GLY A 84 -2.71 35.92 55.52
CA GLY A 84 -3.73 36.06 56.57
C GLY A 84 -4.81 34.98 56.55
N GLU A 85 -4.81 34.07 55.58
CA GLU A 85 -5.78 32.97 55.45
C GLU A 85 -5.19 31.60 55.84
N PRO A 86 -6.02 30.62 56.25
CA PRO A 86 -7.47 30.73 56.51
C PRO A 86 -7.78 31.42 57.85
N ASN A 87 -8.66 32.42 57.84
CA ASN A 87 -8.88 33.33 58.98
C ASN A 87 -10.09 33.00 59.86
N ASN A 88 -11.07 32.24 59.35
CA ASN A 88 -12.33 31.91 60.01
C ASN A 88 -13.06 33.12 60.67
N ARG A 89 -12.90 34.33 60.13
CA ARG A 89 -13.47 35.61 60.62
C ARG A 89 -14.97 35.61 60.93
N ARG A 90 -15.79 34.78 60.29
CA ARG A 90 -17.26 34.75 60.50
C ARG A 90 -17.77 33.52 61.24
N SER A 91 -16.88 32.64 61.71
CA SER A 91 -17.20 31.25 62.10
C SER A 91 -17.82 30.44 60.95
N ASN A 92 -17.55 29.12 60.89
CA ASN A 92 -18.10 28.22 59.86
C ASN A 92 -17.64 28.52 58.41
N GLN A 93 -16.40 29.02 58.23
CA GLN A 93 -15.76 29.17 56.92
C GLN A 93 -15.12 27.84 56.49
N ASP A 94 -15.96 26.88 56.13
CA ASP A 94 -15.52 25.52 55.83
C ASP A 94 -15.32 25.25 54.33
N CYS A 95 -15.51 26.25 53.47
CA CYS A 95 -15.39 26.14 52.02
C CYS A 95 -14.33 27.10 51.47
N VAL A 96 -13.72 26.78 50.33
CA VAL A 96 -12.59 27.56 49.80
C VAL A 96 -12.89 28.16 48.45
N GLU A 97 -12.63 29.45 48.30
CA GLU A 97 -12.65 30.16 47.02
C GLU A 97 -11.24 30.44 46.48
N ILE A 98 -11.13 30.68 45.17
CA ILE A 98 -9.90 31.10 44.49
C ILE A 98 -10.03 32.49 43.87
N TYR A 99 -9.04 33.35 44.11
CA TYR A 99 -9.00 34.71 43.60
C TYR A 99 -8.56 34.81 42.13
N ILE A 100 -9.49 34.59 41.19
CA ILE A 100 -9.23 34.75 39.76
C ILE A 100 -9.16 36.24 39.37
N GLN A 101 -8.06 36.61 38.71
CA GLN A 101 -7.76 37.96 38.21
C GLN A 101 -7.93 39.06 39.28
N ARG A 102 -7.50 38.78 40.52
CA ARG A 102 -7.52 39.77 41.60
C ARG A 102 -6.27 40.65 41.50
N PRO A 103 -6.37 41.99 41.64
CA PRO A 103 -5.21 42.89 41.51
C PRO A 103 -4.03 42.55 42.42
N GLN A 104 -4.31 41.97 43.59
CA GLN A 104 -3.31 41.55 44.56
C GLN A 104 -3.60 40.10 44.95
N GLN A 105 -2.56 39.27 45.10
CA GLN A 105 -2.68 37.87 45.50
C GLN A 105 -3.59 37.04 44.58
N SER A 106 -3.51 37.31 43.27
CA SER A 106 -4.23 36.53 42.25
C SER A 106 -3.86 35.04 42.33
N GLY A 107 -4.84 34.17 42.15
CA GLY A 107 -4.71 32.72 42.26
C GLY A 107 -4.65 32.17 43.70
N LYS A 108 -4.53 33.02 44.72
CA LYS A 108 -4.50 32.59 46.13
C LYS A 108 -5.90 32.21 46.65
N TRP A 109 -5.92 31.44 47.74
CA TRP A 109 -7.14 30.90 48.33
C TRP A 109 -7.60 31.66 49.56
N ASN A 110 -8.92 31.59 49.81
CA ASN A 110 -9.58 32.17 50.97
C ASN A 110 -10.67 31.23 51.48
N ASP A 111 -10.80 31.08 52.80
CA ASP A 111 -11.91 30.35 53.40
C ASP A 111 -13.16 31.22 53.46
N GLU A 112 -14.33 30.67 53.14
CA GLU A 112 -15.60 31.38 53.07
C GLU A 112 -16.75 30.50 53.56
N PRO A 113 -17.84 31.09 54.08
CA PRO A 113 -19.02 30.31 54.46
C PRO A 113 -19.62 29.63 53.23
N CYS A 114 -19.88 28.32 53.32
CA CYS A 114 -20.35 27.49 52.21
C CYS A 114 -21.68 27.95 51.58
N ASN A 115 -22.48 28.73 52.31
CA ASN A 115 -23.75 29.29 51.84
C ASN A 115 -23.62 30.53 50.95
N ARG A 116 -22.40 31.05 50.75
CA ARG A 116 -22.13 32.15 49.83
C ARG A 116 -22.29 31.69 48.39
N LYS A 117 -22.79 32.57 47.53
CA LYS A 117 -22.99 32.27 46.11
C LYS A 117 -21.78 32.74 45.30
N LYS A 118 -21.15 31.82 44.57
CA LYS A 118 -19.99 32.06 43.70
C LYS A 118 -20.09 31.21 42.44
N LYS A 119 -19.23 31.45 41.45
CA LYS A 119 -19.14 30.62 40.26
C LYS A 119 -18.62 29.22 40.62
N ALA A 120 -19.19 28.18 40.04
CA ALA A 120 -18.65 26.83 40.16
C ALA A 120 -17.45 26.69 39.21
N LEU A 121 -16.28 26.25 39.70
CA LEU A 121 -15.15 25.89 38.86
C LEU A 121 -14.98 24.38 38.84
N CYS A 122 -15.30 23.79 37.70
CA CYS A 122 -15.35 22.36 37.46
C CYS A 122 -14.15 21.90 36.64
N TYR A 123 -13.80 20.62 36.75
CA TYR A 123 -12.83 19.98 35.86
C TYR A 123 -13.42 18.74 35.17
N ARG A 124 -12.83 18.35 34.04
CA ARG A 124 -13.17 17.16 33.28
C ARG A 124 -11.91 16.47 32.74
N ALA A 125 -11.92 15.13 32.77
CA ALA A 125 -10.95 14.29 32.07
C ALA A 125 -10.89 14.68 30.59
N SER A 126 -9.70 15.08 30.12
CA SER A 126 -9.44 15.30 28.71
C SER A 126 -9.22 13.95 28.02
N CYS A 127 -8.62 13.00 28.73
CA CYS A 127 -8.37 11.67 28.23
C CYS A 127 -9.66 10.86 28.07
N GLN A 128 -9.81 10.25 26.89
CA GLN A 128 -10.88 9.31 26.54
C GLN A 128 -10.27 8.03 25.96
N PRO A 129 -10.99 6.89 26.00
CA PRO A 129 -10.42 5.56 25.71
C PRO A 129 -9.80 5.39 24.30
N PHE A 130 -10.13 6.25 23.33
CA PHE A 130 -9.74 6.08 21.93
C PHE A 130 -8.88 7.21 21.35
N LEU A 131 -8.55 8.26 22.13
CA LEU A 131 -7.84 9.44 21.59
C LEU A 131 -6.42 9.14 21.12
N CYS A 132 -5.75 8.17 21.74
CA CYS A 132 -4.39 7.75 21.35
C CYS A 132 -4.42 6.51 20.46
N SER A 133 -5.50 6.32 19.68
CA SER A 133 -5.69 5.22 18.72
C SER A 133 -5.52 3.80 19.29
N GLN A 134 -5.59 3.64 20.63
CA GLN A 134 -5.20 2.41 21.35
C GLN A 134 -3.73 1.99 21.13
N HIS A 135 -2.92 2.89 20.58
CA HIS A 135 -1.49 2.70 20.30
C HIS A 135 -0.61 3.61 21.18
N GLY A 136 -1.14 4.07 22.30
CA GLY A 136 -0.43 4.88 23.26
C GLY A 136 -1.23 5.10 24.54
N GLU A 137 -0.55 5.60 25.56
CA GLU A 137 -1.17 6.03 26.80
C GLU A 137 -1.58 7.50 26.70
N CYS A 138 -2.82 7.80 27.08
CA CYS A 138 -3.27 9.18 27.18
C CYS A 138 -2.81 9.78 28.51
N VAL A 139 -2.10 10.90 28.42
CA VAL A 139 -1.58 11.64 29.57
C VAL A 139 -2.26 13.00 29.64
N GLU A 140 -2.90 13.25 30.78
CA GLU A 140 -3.59 14.49 31.11
C GLU A 140 -2.60 15.67 31.21
N THR A 141 -2.91 16.80 30.56
CA THR A 141 -2.06 18.01 30.53
C THR A 141 -2.88 19.26 30.81
N ILE A 142 -2.25 20.40 31.09
CA ILE A 142 -2.98 21.59 31.53
C ILE A 142 -3.89 22.10 30.40
N GLY A 143 -5.20 21.92 30.56
CA GLY A 143 -6.21 22.32 29.58
C GLY A 143 -6.31 21.40 28.36
N SER A 144 -5.64 20.23 28.34
CA SER A 144 -5.63 19.32 27.18
C SER A 144 -5.15 17.91 27.57
N TYR A 145 -4.85 17.07 26.58
CA TYR A 145 -4.12 15.81 26.73
C TYR A 145 -2.93 15.75 25.77
N ARG A 146 -2.05 14.79 25.99
CA ARG A 146 -1.07 14.32 25.00
C ARG A 146 -1.05 12.80 24.97
N CYS A 147 -0.59 12.22 23.87
CA CYS A 147 -0.40 10.79 23.78
C CYS A 147 1.07 10.41 23.93
N GLU A 148 1.34 9.40 24.76
CA GLU A 148 2.64 8.74 24.88
C GLU A 148 2.56 7.43 24.11
N CYS A 149 3.05 7.44 22.86
CA CYS A 149 2.87 6.34 21.92
C CYS A 149 3.67 5.09 22.31
N TYR A 150 3.08 3.93 22.07
CA TYR A 150 3.76 2.64 22.20
C TYR A 150 4.84 2.49 21.12
N PRO A 151 5.85 1.63 21.36
CA PRO A 151 6.94 1.43 20.40
C PRO A 151 6.40 1.07 19.01
N GLY A 152 6.90 1.75 17.98
CA GLY A 152 6.52 1.55 16.58
C GLY A 152 5.36 2.43 16.09
N PHE A 153 4.81 3.29 16.95
CA PHE A 153 3.79 4.27 16.61
C PHE A 153 4.26 5.70 16.92
N HIS A 154 3.78 6.67 16.16
CA HIS A 154 4.10 8.09 16.35
C HIS A 154 2.96 9.02 15.90
N GLY A 155 3.20 10.32 16.01
CA GLY A 155 2.21 11.37 15.76
C GLY A 155 1.48 11.81 17.04
N PRO A 156 0.66 12.87 16.96
CA PRO A 156 -0.01 13.45 18.13
C PRO A 156 -1.07 12.52 18.75
N GLU A 157 -1.66 11.63 17.94
CA GLU A 157 -2.72 10.67 18.32
C GLU A 157 -2.27 9.20 18.15
N CYS A 158 -0.97 8.95 17.97
CA CYS A 158 -0.39 7.62 17.76
C CYS A 158 -0.99 6.82 16.59
N THR A 159 -1.40 7.53 15.53
CA THR A 159 -1.99 6.96 14.32
C THR A 159 -0.94 6.45 13.35
N ASP A 160 0.24 7.07 13.34
CA ASP A 160 1.26 6.83 12.34
C ASP A 160 2.11 5.63 12.78
N VAL A 161 2.42 4.75 11.83
CA VAL A 161 3.17 3.52 12.09
C VAL A 161 4.55 3.62 11.46
N VAL A 162 5.58 3.22 12.20
CA VAL A 162 6.96 3.17 11.69
C VAL A 162 7.02 2.22 10.48
N GLN A 163 7.64 2.68 9.39
CA GLN A 163 7.76 1.92 8.14
C GLN A 163 9.21 1.55 7.85
N CYS A 164 9.50 0.26 7.72
CA CYS A 164 10.81 -0.25 7.36
C CYS A 164 11.00 -0.26 5.84
N ALA A 165 12.27 -0.34 5.41
CA ALA A 165 12.61 -0.46 4.00
C ALA A 165 11.96 -1.73 3.39
N LYS A 166 11.36 -1.59 2.21
CA LYS A 166 10.79 -2.71 1.47
C LYS A 166 11.86 -3.76 1.17
N LEU A 167 11.57 -5.03 1.46
CA LEU A 167 12.50 -6.13 1.22
C LEU A 167 12.40 -6.65 -0.22
N GLU A 168 13.54 -6.77 -0.90
CA GLU A 168 13.66 -7.31 -2.26
C GLU A 168 14.70 -8.46 -2.29
N PRO A 169 14.34 -9.66 -1.81
CA PRO A 169 15.25 -10.80 -1.82
C PRO A 169 15.49 -11.30 -3.25
N LYS A 170 16.74 -11.30 -3.69
CA LYS A 170 17.13 -11.84 -5.01
C LYS A 170 17.07 -13.37 -4.99
N GLY A 171 15.95 -13.94 -5.44
CA GLY A 171 15.81 -15.39 -5.65
C GLY A 171 15.65 -16.23 -4.38
N VAL A 172 15.32 -15.60 -3.24
CA VAL A 172 14.94 -16.31 -2.00
C VAL A 172 13.45 -16.09 -1.77
N PRO A 173 12.61 -17.14 -1.82
CA PRO A 173 11.19 -16.98 -1.55
C PRO A 173 10.97 -16.57 -0.09
N MET A 174 10.12 -15.57 0.10
CA MET A 174 9.72 -15.07 1.42
C MET A 174 8.20 -15.02 1.55
N ASN A 175 7.71 -15.25 2.76
CA ASN A 175 6.31 -15.10 3.11
C ASN A 175 6.19 -14.04 4.22
N CYS A 176 5.42 -12.98 3.97
CA CYS A 176 5.33 -11.84 4.88
C CYS A 176 3.92 -11.67 5.46
N SER A 177 3.86 -11.20 6.72
CA SER A 177 2.64 -10.78 7.42
C SER A 177 2.77 -9.32 7.84
N HIS A 178 1.73 -8.53 7.57
CA HIS A 178 1.71 -7.07 7.69
C HIS A 178 0.55 -6.61 8.58
N PRO A 179 0.66 -6.71 9.93
CA PRO A 179 -0.45 -6.42 10.83
C PRO A 179 -0.89 -4.95 10.84
N TYR A 180 0.01 -4.02 10.53
CA TYR A 180 -0.21 -2.57 10.60
C TYR A 180 0.11 -1.87 9.27
N GLY A 181 0.08 -2.60 8.16
CA GLY A 181 0.41 -2.10 6.81
C GLY A 181 1.72 -2.64 6.25
N ASP A 182 1.91 -2.40 4.94
CA ASP A 182 2.99 -2.98 4.14
C ASP A 182 4.37 -2.56 4.64
N PHE A 183 5.15 -3.56 5.07
CA PHE A 183 6.50 -3.39 5.64
C PHE A 183 6.55 -2.42 6.84
N SER A 184 5.45 -2.30 7.57
CA SER A 184 5.35 -1.48 8.78
C SER A 184 5.79 -2.23 10.04
N TYR A 185 5.89 -1.52 11.17
CA TYR A 185 6.25 -2.06 12.48
C TYR A 185 5.58 -3.41 12.75
N ASN A 186 6.35 -4.34 13.33
CA ASN A 186 5.89 -5.70 13.63
C ASN A 186 5.52 -6.55 12.41
N SER A 187 5.76 -6.07 11.17
CA SER A 187 5.77 -6.94 9.99
C SER A 187 6.82 -8.03 10.16
N THR A 188 6.46 -9.26 9.80
CA THR A 188 7.36 -10.43 9.88
C THR A 188 7.45 -11.10 8.52
N CYS A 189 8.66 -11.37 8.04
CA CYS A 189 8.92 -12.08 6.80
C CYS A 189 9.76 -13.34 7.06
N GLU A 190 9.19 -14.51 6.75
CA GLU A 190 9.85 -15.81 6.86
C GLU A 190 10.50 -16.19 5.52
N PHE A 191 11.78 -16.58 5.56
CA PHE A 191 12.57 -16.94 4.40
C PHE A 191 12.81 -18.45 4.33
N ARG A 192 12.56 -19.02 3.14
CA ARG A 192 12.79 -20.45 2.87
C ARG A 192 13.73 -20.59 1.68
N CYS A 193 14.67 -21.52 1.76
CA CYS A 193 15.49 -21.88 0.61
C CYS A 193 14.81 -23.01 -0.17
N HIS A 194 15.03 -23.04 -1.48
CA HIS A 194 14.65 -24.18 -2.31
C HIS A 194 15.43 -25.44 -1.91
N GLU A 195 14.91 -26.61 -2.29
CA GLU A 195 15.54 -27.90 -1.99
C GLU A 195 16.98 -27.95 -2.53
N GLY A 196 17.91 -28.51 -1.74
CA GLY A 196 19.34 -28.53 -2.06
C GLY A 196 20.11 -27.26 -1.72
N PHE A 197 19.48 -26.27 -1.06
CA PHE A 197 20.13 -25.08 -0.53
C PHE A 197 19.91 -24.94 0.97
N GLU A 198 20.96 -24.58 1.69
CA GLU A 198 20.94 -24.27 3.11
C GLU A 198 20.99 -22.76 3.34
N ARG A 199 20.15 -22.28 4.26
CA ARG A 199 20.03 -20.85 4.60
C ARG A 199 21.20 -20.41 5.50
N ARG A 200 21.82 -19.28 5.17
CA ARG A 200 22.81 -18.57 6.00
C ARG A 200 22.22 -17.23 6.43
N GLY A 201 21.92 -17.12 7.72
CA GLY A 201 21.31 -15.93 8.31
C GLY A 201 20.00 -16.23 9.03
N ALA A 202 19.26 -15.17 9.39
CA ALA A 202 17.98 -15.27 10.08
C ALA A 202 16.91 -15.92 9.22
N ASP A 203 16.05 -16.73 9.84
CA ASP A 203 14.89 -17.37 9.22
C ASP A 203 13.68 -16.44 9.13
N VAL A 204 13.53 -15.55 10.11
CA VAL A 204 12.48 -14.56 10.18
C VAL A 204 13.08 -13.16 10.40
N LEU A 205 12.68 -12.21 9.57
CA LEU A 205 12.98 -10.78 9.76
C LEU A 205 11.74 -10.09 10.33
N ARG A 206 11.94 -9.20 11.30
CA ARG A 206 10.89 -8.38 11.91
C ARG A 206 11.22 -6.89 11.82
N CYS A 207 10.25 -6.07 11.43
CA CYS A 207 10.39 -4.61 11.44
C CYS A 207 10.32 -4.07 12.87
N LEU A 208 11.40 -3.40 13.31
CA LEU A 208 11.57 -2.89 14.67
C LEU A 208 11.07 -1.44 14.81
N PRO A 209 10.82 -0.97 16.05
CA PRO A 209 10.48 0.44 16.30
C PRO A 209 11.55 1.43 15.84
N SER A 210 12.80 0.98 15.70
CA SER A 210 13.94 1.78 15.23
C SER A 210 13.93 2.04 13.72
N GLN A 211 12.89 1.60 13.00
CA GLN A 211 12.81 1.66 11.53
C GLN A 211 13.78 0.71 10.81
N GLU A 212 14.33 -0.26 11.54
CA GLU A 212 15.28 -1.23 11.01
C GLU A 212 14.68 -2.65 11.06
N TRP A 213 15.16 -3.51 10.16
CA TRP A 213 14.87 -4.94 10.23
C TRP A 213 15.75 -5.60 11.29
N SER A 214 15.22 -6.61 11.97
CA SER A 214 15.93 -7.35 13.03
C SER A 214 17.23 -8.03 12.56
N ALA A 215 17.38 -8.27 11.26
CA ALA A 215 18.56 -8.82 10.63
C ALA A 215 18.60 -8.44 9.13
N ASN A 216 19.73 -8.71 8.48
CA ASN A 216 19.86 -8.62 7.03
C ASN A 216 19.17 -9.80 6.33
N ILE A 217 18.79 -9.62 5.06
CA ILE A 217 18.20 -10.68 4.22
C ILE A 217 19.15 -11.89 4.18
N PRO A 218 18.66 -13.11 4.48
CA PRO A 218 19.50 -14.31 4.47
C PRO A 218 19.90 -14.72 3.06
N THR A 219 21.00 -15.46 2.94
CA THR A 219 21.45 -16.06 1.67
C THR A 219 21.18 -17.56 1.65
N CYS A 220 20.91 -18.13 0.48
CA CYS A 220 20.76 -19.57 0.28
C CYS A 220 22.01 -20.11 -0.43
N THR A 221 22.74 -21.01 0.21
CA THR A 221 23.97 -21.63 -0.33
C THR A 221 23.74 -23.10 -0.64
N ALA A 222 24.21 -23.62 -1.78
CA ALA A 222 24.00 -25.01 -2.17
C ALA A 222 24.61 -25.98 -1.14
N THR A 223 23.86 -27.02 -0.77
CA THR A 223 24.33 -28.06 0.17
C THR A 223 25.45 -28.87 -0.48
N VAL A 224 26.62 -28.89 0.15
CA VAL A 224 27.76 -29.68 -0.33
C VAL A 224 27.51 -31.16 0.01
N CYS A 225 27.50 -32.02 -1.01
CA CYS A 225 27.43 -33.46 -0.78
C CYS A 225 28.70 -33.93 -0.03
N PRO A 226 28.59 -34.79 1.00
CA PRO A 226 29.75 -35.32 1.68
C PRO A 226 30.65 -36.05 0.68
N LEU A 227 31.94 -35.70 0.67
CA LEU A 227 32.93 -36.41 -0.13
C LEU A 227 32.99 -37.85 0.40
N LEU A 228 32.52 -38.81 -0.39
CA LEU A 228 32.62 -40.23 -0.07
C LEU A 228 34.10 -40.59 0.02
N ALA A 229 34.59 -40.74 1.26
CA ALA A 229 35.92 -41.23 1.54
C ALA A 229 36.03 -42.69 1.09
N GLY A 230 36.65 -42.88 -0.08
CA GLY A 230 37.32 -44.10 -0.51
C GLY A 230 36.48 -45.38 -0.60
N GLN A 231 36.20 -45.83 -1.83
CA GLN A 231 36.33 -47.27 -2.12
C GLN A 231 36.72 -47.53 -3.58
N GLN A 232 37.68 -48.44 -3.72
CA GLN A 232 38.17 -48.94 -4.99
C GLN A 232 37.07 -49.60 -5.81
N ARG A 233 37.11 -49.36 -7.13
CA ARG A 233 36.49 -50.16 -8.20
C ARG A 233 35.08 -50.68 -7.90
N GLY A 234 34.07 -49.87 -8.18
CA GLY A 234 32.69 -50.33 -8.30
C GLY A 234 31.81 -49.23 -8.88
N CYS A 235 31.03 -49.53 -9.91
CA CYS A 235 29.99 -48.62 -10.39
C CYS A 235 28.99 -48.39 -9.26
N VAL A 236 28.78 -47.14 -8.87
CA VAL A 236 27.76 -46.75 -7.90
C VAL A 236 26.45 -46.52 -8.67
N SER A 237 25.42 -47.30 -8.36
CA SER A 237 24.05 -47.03 -8.80
C SER A 237 23.45 -45.98 -7.87
N CYS A 238 23.14 -44.80 -8.42
CA CYS A 238 22.30 -43.83 -7.73
C CYS A 238 20.84 -44.10 -8.10
N SER A 239 20.11 -44.81 -7.23
CA SER A 239 18.65 -44.86 -7.29
C SER A 239 18.08 -43.71 -6.45
N HIS A 240 17.59 -42.66 -7.10
CA HIS A 240 16.67 -41.71 -6.48
C HIS A 240 15.23 -42.22 -6.59
N PRO A 241 14.35 -41.97 -5.60
CA PRO A 241 13.02 -42.58 -5.57
C PRO A 241 12.08 -42.20 -6.71
N HIS A 242 12.36 -41.16 -7.50
CA HIS A 242 11.52 -40.78 -8.65
C HIS A 242 12.32 -40.11 -9.77
N SER A 243 12.88 -40.88 -10.70
CA SER A 243 12.90 -40.57 -12.15
C SER A 243 13.62 -41.67 -12.93
N LEU A 244 12.89 -42.24 -13.89
CA LEU A 244 13.35 -43.27 -14.83
C LEU A 244 14.31 -42.64 -15.85
N PHE A 245 15.60 -42.94 -15.76
CA PHE A 245 16.52 -42.72 -16.88
C PHE A 245 16.45 -43.92 -17.82
N THR A 246 15.74 -43.76 -18.95
CA THR A 246 15.87 -44.66 -20.09
C THR A 246 17.18 -44.37 -20.82
N ASN A 247 18.05 -45.38 -20.84
CA ASN A 247 19.25 -45.43 -21.68
C ASN A 247 18.94 -45.06 -23.14
N ARG A 248 19.71 -44.13 -23.71
CA ARG A 248 19.94 -44.13 -25.16
C ARG A 248 21.39 -43.81 -25.49
N HIS A 249 21.99 -44.81 -26.11
CA HIS A 249 23.35 -44.92 -26.62
C HIS A 249 23.89 -43.71 -27.39
N LEU A 250 25.16 -43.38 -27.14
CA LEU A 250 26.10 -42.91 -28.14
C LEU A 250 27.39 -43.72 -27.99
N TRP A 251 27.55 -44.72 -28.86
CA TRP A 251 28.80 -45.45 -29.05
C TRP A 251 29.69 -44.66 -30.01
N GLY A 252 30.92 -44.38 -29.59
CA GLY A 252 32.00 -43.84 -30.41
C GLY A 252 33.33 -44.44 -29.97
N LEU A 253 33.71 -45.53 -30.64
CA LEU A 253 35.05 -46.08 -30.93
C LEU A 253 36.26 -45.66 -30.07
N GLY A 254 37.01 -46.66 -29.60
CA GLY A 254 38.48 -46.53 -29.47
C GLY A 254 39.08 -47.10 -28.20
N ASN A 255 39.38 -48.39 -28.23
CA ASN A 255 40.11 -49.12 -27.20
C ASN A 255 41.62 -48.81 -27.29
N GLN A 256 42.22 -48.05 -26.35
CA GLN A 256 43.66 -48.12 -26.06
C GLN A 256 43.96 -47.82 -24.58
N ASN A 257 44.63 -48.79 -23.95
CA ASN A 257 45.18 -48.73 -22.60
C ASN A 257 46.25 -47.62 -22.51
N CYS A 258 46.06 -46.64 -21.63
CA CYS A 258 47.13 -45.74 -21.22
C CYS A 258 47.79 -46.26 -19.92
N LEU A 259 48.88 -47.01 -20.11
CA LEU A 259 49.97 -47.08 -19.14
C LEU A 259 50.70 -45.73 -19.17
N PHE A 260 50.58 -44.90 -18.13
CA PHE A 260 51.60 -43.89 -17.83
C PHE A 260 51.66 -43.62 -16.31
N ASN A 261 52.79 -44.01 -15.72
CA ASN A 261 53.26 -43.52 -14.43
C ASN A 261 53.81 -42.10 -14.60
N LEU A 262 53.42 -41.22 -13.67
CA LEU A 262 54.11 -40.01 -13.17
C LEU A 262 54.65 -38.99 -14.20
N ILE A 263 54.14 -37.76 -14.13
CA ILE A 263 54.85 -36.51 -13.75
C ILE A 263 53.97 -35.31 -14.18
N TYR A 264 53.89 -34.29 -13.30
CA TYR A 264 53.17 -32.99 -13.36
C TYR A 264 51.83 -32.87 -12.61
N PRO A 265 51.62 -31.79 -11.83
CA PRO A 265 50.39 -31.55 -11.08
C PRO A 265 49.32 -31.04 -12.05
N ILE A 266 48.24 -31.79 -12.22
CA ILE A 266 47.06 -31.31 -12.92
C ILE A 266 46.23 -30.51 -11.91
N SER A 267 46.69 -29.31 -11.58
CA SER A 267 45.77 -28.24 -11.20
C SER A 267 44.95 -27.90 -12.44
N GLU A 268 43.62 -27.83 -12.30
CA GLU A 268 42.64 -27.53 -13.34
C GLU A 268 42.21 -28.68 -14.26
N LEU A 269 41.33 -29.54 -13.75
CA LEU A 269 40.21 -30.05 -14.56
C LEU A 269 38.94 -30.03 -13.70
N CYS A 270 38.45 -28.82 -13.43
CA CYS A 270 37.08 -28.63 -12.97
C CYS A 270 36.20 -28.87 -14.20
N PHE A 271 35.49 -30.00 -14.28
CA PHE A 271 34.41 -30.13 -15.26
C PHE A 271 33.30 -29.18 -14.80
N PRO A 272 32.98 -28.10 -15.55
CA PRO A 272 31.88 -27.24 -15.16
C PRO A 272 30.61 -28.07 -15.23
N ILE A 273 29.82 -28.06 -14.15
CA ILE A 273 28.42 -28.47 -14.21
C ILE A 273 27.79 -27.50 -15.22
N ALA A 274 27.61 -27.95 -16.46
CA ALA A 274 27.04 -27.14 -17.51
C ALA A 274 25.60 -26.81 -17.11
N ALA A 275 25.29 -25.51 -17.01
CA ALA A 275 23.93 -25.07 -16.77
C ALA A 275 23.00 -25.62 -17.86
N ILE A 276 21.86 -26.15 -17.44
CA ILE A 276 20.84 -26.66 -18.36
C ILE A 276 20.40 -25.50 -19.25
N SER A 277 20.75 -25.59 -20.53
CA SER A 277 20.55 -24.55 -21.54
C SER A 277 19.37 -24.94 -22.43
N CYS A 278 18.45 -24.02 -22.65
CA CYS A 278 17.40 -24.17 -23.63
C CYS A 278 17.85 -23.66 -25.01
N PRO A 279 17.19 -24.10 -26.11
CA PRO A 279 17.42 -23.55 -27.44
C PRO A 279 17.25 -22.02 -27.45
N VAL A 280 18.12 -21.31 -28.17
CA VAL A 280 18.06 -19.85 -28.30
C VAL A 280 16.76 -19.44 -28.99
N LEU A 281 15.95 -18.62 -28.31
CA LEU A 281 14.76 -18.01 -28.89
C LEU A 281 15.12 -16.71 -29.61
N ARG A 282 14.33 -16.37 -30.63
CA ARG A 282 14.43 -15.13 -31.40
C ARG A 282 13.08 -14.41 -31.40
N ALA A 283 13.11 -13.10 -31.59
CA ALA A 283 11.90 -12.31 -31.68
C ALA A 283 11.10 -12.74 -32.92
N PRO A 284 9.77 -12.85 -32.81
CA PRO A 284 8.92 -13.18 -33.95
C PRO A 284 8.95 -12.04 -34.99
N GLU A 285 8.70 -12.38 -36.25
CA GLU A 285 8.59 -11.38 -37.30
C GLU A 285 7.47 -10.37 -36.96
N LYS A 286 7.75 -9.06 -37.08
CA LYS A 286 6.86 -7.97 -36.64
C LYS A 286 6.51 -7.98 -35.13
N GLY A 287 7.37 -8.56 -34.30
CA GLY A 287 7.27 -8.50 -32.84
C GLY A 287 8.61 -8.26 -32.14
N GLU A 288 8.55 -8.17 -30.82
CA GLU A 288 9.68 -7.95 -29.94
C GLU A 288 9.73 -9.06 -28.87
N MET A 289 10.93 -9.34 -28.36
CA MET A 289 11.14 -10.27 -27.25
C MET A 289 11.95 -9.59 -26.15
N ASN A 290 11.54 -9.78 -24.91
CA ASN A 290 12.28 -9.33 -23.74
C ASN A 290 12.51 -10.51 -22.79
N CYS A 291 13.78 -10.83 -22.53
CA CYS A 291 14.16 -11.98 -21.72
C CYS A 291 14.88 -11.57 -20.44
N SER A 292 14.57 -12.28 -19.36
CA SER A 292 15.25 -12.23 -18.08
C SER A 292 16.07 -13.51 -17.90
N HIS A 293 17.38 -13.35 -17.66
CA HIS A 293 18.35 -14.45 -17.55
C HIS A 293 19.03 -14.40 -16.19
N LEU A 294 18.59 -15.25 -15.25
CA LEU A 294 19.11 -15.23 -13.88
C LEU A 294 20.49 -15.90 -13.76
N HIS A 295 20.74 -16.96 -14.55
CA HIS A 295 21.90 -17.85 -14.38
C HIS A 295 22.75 -17.99 -15.66
N GLY A 296 22.50 -17.16 -16.67
CA GLY A 296 23.14 -17.18 -17.99
C GLY A 296 22.12 -17.18 -19.14
N ASN A 297 22.56 -16.79 -20.34
CA ASN A 297 21.67 -16.63 -21.49
C ASN A 297 20.94 -17.94 -21.83
N PHE A 298 19.61 -17.90 -21.81
CA PHE A 298 18.72 -19.02 -22.11
C PHE A 298 18.97 -20.28 -21.25
N THR A 299 19.38 -20.10 -19.99
CA THR A 299 19.54 -21.17 -19.00
C THR A 299 18.25 -21.41 -18.20
N PHE A 300 18.18 -22.52 -17.46
CA PHE A 300 17.05 -22.86 -16.57
C PHE A 300 16.53 -21.65 -15.77
N GLY A 301 15.19 -21.48 -15.78
CA GLY A 301 14.51 -20.35 -15.15
C GLY A 301 14.53 -19.04 -15.96
N SER A 302 15.20 -19.01 -17.13
CA SER A 302 15.09 -17.87 -18.04
C SER A 302 13.64 -17.70 -18.48
N THR A 303 13.13 -16.46 -18.41
CA THR A 303 11.76 -16.14 -18.83
C THR A 303 11.79 -15.09 -19.93
N CYS A 304 11.13 -15.37 -21.06
CA CYS A 304 11.03 -14.49 -22.21
C CYS A 304 9.57 -14.11 -22.47
N ALA A 305 9.29 -12.81 -22.50
CA ALA A 305 7.99 -12.23 -22.84
C ALA A 305 7.99 -11.69 -24.27
N PHE A 306 6.87 -11.87 -24.97
CA PHE A 306 6.72 -11.51 -26.38
C PHE A 306 5.61 -10.48 -26.57
N SER A 307 5.85 -9.51 -27.46
CA SER A 307 4.87 -8.51 -27.86
C SER A 307 4.87 -8.31 -29.37
N CYS A 308 3.76 -7.84 -29.93
CA CYS A 308 3.63 -7.57 -31.37
C CYS A 308 3.58 -6.07 -31.64
N GLN A 309 4.07 -5.67 -32.82
CA GLN A 309 3.98 -4.30 -33.30
C GLN A 309 2.51 -3.90 -33.55
N LYS A 310 2.24 -2.59 -33.58
CA LYS A 310 0.89 -2.06 -33.83
C LYS A 310 0.31 -2.64 -35.14
N GLY A 311 -0.94 -3.13 -35.07
CA GLY A 311 -1.64 -3.75 -36.19
C GLY A 311 -1.40 -5.25 -36.34
N PHE A 312 -0.65 -5.86 -35.42
CA PHE A 312 -0.46 -7.30 -35.30
C PHE A 312 -0.89 -7.80 -33.91
N VAL A 313 -1.40 -9.02 -33.85
CA VAL A 313 -1.88 -9.68 -32.64
C VAL A 313 -1.03 -10.92 -32.35
N LEU A 314 -0.74 -11.15 -31.07
CA LEU A 314 0.07 -12.29 -30.62
C LEU A 314 -0.75 -13.57 -30.68
N MET A 315 -0.28 -14.54 -31.44
CA MET A 315 -0.88 -15.87 -31.61
C MET A 315 -0.05 -16.88 -30.82
N GLY A 316 -0.48 -17.16 -29.60
CA GLY A 316 0.20 -18.03 -28.64
C GLY A 316 0.14 -17.45 -27.23
N LEU A 317 0.84 -18.08 -26.29
CA LEU A 317 1.01 -17.53 -24.95
C LEU A 317 2.07 -16.42 -24.96
N GLU A 318 1.89 -15.43 -24.09
CA GLU A 318 2.73 -14.24 -24.00
C GLU A 318 4.15 -14.48 -23.46
N SER A 319 4.35 -15.55 -22.70
CA SER A 319 5.61 -15.84 -22.02
C SER A 319 6.08 -17.29 -22.17
N ARG A 320 7.40 -17.46 -22.08
CA ARG A 320 8.11 -18.74 -22.17
C ARG A 320 9.10 -18.85 -21.03
N GLU A 321 9.17 -20.02 -20.41
CA GLU A 321 10.11 -20.32 -19.33
C GLU A 321 10.98 -21.53 -19.71
N CYS A 322 12.28 -21.44 -19.43
CA CYS A 322 13.21 -22.53 -19.64
C CYS A 322 13.15 -23.54 -18.49
N THR A 323 12.68 -24.76 -18.77
CA THR A 323 12.43 -25.79 -17.76
C THR A 323 13.69 -26.58 -17.39
N ALA A 324 13.62 -27.35 -16.29
CA ALA A 324 14.70 -28.22 -15.84
C ALA A 324 15.01 -29.37 -16.82
N MET A 325 14.19 -29.55 -17.86
CA MET A 325 14.43 -30.52 -18.94
C MET A 325 15.25 -29.93 -20.11
N GLY A 326 15.65 -28.65 -20.04
CA GLY A 326 16.35 -27.97 -21.14
C GLY A 326 15.43 -27.62 -22.31
N THR A 327 14.12 -27.60 -22.08
CA THR A 327 13.09 -27.23 -23.07
C THR A 327 12.27 -26.05 -22.59
N TRP A 328 11.78 -25.23 -23.52
CA TRP A 328 10.83 -24.17 -23.21
C TRP A 328 9.45 -24.74 -22.89
N THR A 329 8.65 -24.00 -22.11
CA THR A 329 7.24 -24.33 -21.83
C THR A 329 6.34 -24.40 -23.08
N GLY A 330 6.83 -23.97 -24.25
CA GLY A 330 6.17 -24.13 -25.55
C GLY A 330 6.96 -23.48 -26.69
N ASP A 331 6.42 -23.56 -27.90
CA ASP A 331 7.01 -22.93 -29.09
C ASP A 331 6.88 -21.40 -29.05
N ALA A 332 7.81 -20.68 -29.70
CA ALA A 332 7.74 -19.23 -29.79
C ALA A 332 6.42 -18.76 -30.44
N PRO A 333 5.72 -17.77 -29.87
CA PRO A 333 4.48 -17.25 -30.44
C PRO A 333 4.74 -16.52 -31.77
N ARG A 334 3.72 -16.37 -32.60
CA ARG A 334 3.79 -15.63 -33.87
C ARG A 334 2.93 -14.37 -33.83
N CYS A 335 3.33 -13.31 -34.51
CA CYS A 335 2.52 -12.10 -34.67
C CYS A 335 1.71 -12.19 -35.98
N GLY A 336 0.39 -12.31 -35.88
CA GLY A 336 -0.51 -12.31 -37.04
C GLY A 336 -1.06 -10.91 -37.31
N ALA A 337 -1.19 -10.49 -38.57
CA ALA A 337 -1.82 -9.21 -38.89
C ALA A 337 -3.31 -9.21 -38.48
N VAL A 338 -3.78 -8.11 -37.90
CA VAL A 338 -5.20 -7.98 -37.52
C VAL A 338 -6.07 -8.09 -38.78
N SER A 339 -7.14 -8.89 -38.72
CA SER A 339 -8.05 -9.13 -39.85
C SER A 339 -9.25 -8.18 -39.79
N CYS A 340 -9.60 -7.58 -40.92
CA CYS A 340 -10.83 -6.81 -41.09
C CYS A 340 -11.94 -7.66 -41.73
N PRO A 341 -13.22 -7.25 -41.63
CA PRO A 341 -14.32 -7.88 -42.34
C PRO A 341 -14.02 -7.97 -43.85
N VAL A 342 -14.29 -9.13 -44.43
CA VAL A 342 -14.13 -9.37 -45.88
C VAL A 342 -15.09 -8.46 -46.63
N LEU A 343 -14.57 -7.71 -47.61
CA LEU A 343 -15.36 -6.82 -48.47
C LEU A 343 -15.70 -7.51 -49.79
N SER A 344 -16.88 -7.19 -50.31
CA SER A 344 -17.34 -7.58 -51.64
C SER A 344 -17.64 -6.36 -52.49
N ALA A 345 -17.62 -6.52 -53.81
CA ALA A 345 -18.02 -5.45 -54.72
C ALA A 345 -19.49 -5.05 -54.47
N PRO A 346 -19.82 -3.75 -54.46
CA PRO A 346 -21.19 -3.27 -54.37
C PRO A 346 -21.96 -3.64 -55.64
N ASP A 347 -23.29 -3.65 -55.56
CA ASP A 347 -24.11 -3.94 -56.75
C ASP A 347 -23.81 -2.94 -57.88
N ARG A 348 -23.67 -3.44 -59.10
CA ARG A 348 -23.21 -2.69 -60.28
C ARG A 348 -21.85 -1.97 -60.09
N GLY A 349 -21.02 -2.45 -59.17
CA GLY A 349 -19.67 -1.95 -58.93
C GLY A 349 -18.59 -3.02 -59.03
N GLU A 350 -17.35 -2.58 -58.89
CA GLU A 350 -16.13 -3.38 -58.92
C GLU A 350 -15.29 -3.06 -57.68
N LEU A 351 -14.52 -4.06 -57.21
CA LEU A 351 -13.65 -3.97 -56.05
C LEU A 351 -12.25 -4.41 -56.42
N ASN A 352 -11.26 -3.56 -56.19
CA ASN A 352 -9.85 -3.87 -56.37
C ASN A 352 -9.09 -3.64 -55.07
N CYS A 353 -8.51 -4.70 -54.50
CA CYS A 353 -7.83 -4.66 -53.22
C CYS A 353 -6.34 -4.99 -53.35
N SER A 354 -5.51 -4.24 -52.64
CA SER A 354 -4.10 -4.56 -52.39
C SER A 354 -3.95 -5.09 -50.95
N HIS A 355 -3.32 -6.25 -50.82
CA HIS A 355 -3.16 -6.96 -49.55
C HIS A 355 -1.69 -7.11 -49.20
N LEU A 356 -1.22 -6.38 -48.18
CA LEU A 356 0.20 -6.35 -47.82
C LEU A 356 0.63 -7.51 -46.91
N HIS A 357 -0.24 -7.92 -45.97
CA HIS A 357 0.08 -8.89 -44.91
C HIS A 357 -0.89 -10.08 -44.86
N GLY A 358 -1.70 -10.26 -45.90
CA GLY A 358 -2.77 -11.26 -45.99
C GLY A 358 -4.08 -10.67 -46.49
N ASN A 359 -5.02 -11.53 -46.89
CA ASN A 359 -6.31 -11.09 -47.44
C ASN A 359 -7.11 -10.34 -46.38
N PHE A 360 -7.45 -9.08 -46.68
CA PHE A 360 -8.23 -8.19 -45.82
C PHE A 360 -7.62 -7.99 -44.42
N THR A 361 -6.29 -8.00 -44.29
CA THR A 361 -5.59 -7.73 -43.03
C THR A 361 -5.11 -6.29 -42.93
N PHE A 362 -4.62 -5.88 -41.75
CA PHE A 362 -4.07 -4.56 -41.46
C PHE A 362 -3.18 -4.01 -42.59
N GLY A 363 -3.47 -2.78 -43.02
CA GLY A 363 -2.80 -2.12 -44.13
C GLY A 363 -3.30 -2.54 -45.53
N SER A 364 -4.31 -3.41 -45.63
CA SER A 364 -4.98 -3.67 -46.91
C SER A 364 -5.76 -2.43 -47.37
N THR A 365 -5.66 -2.10 -48.65
CA THR A 365 -6.38 -0.97 -49.25
C THR A 365 -7.27 -1.46 -50.38
N CYS A 366 -8.56 -1.18 -50.29
CA CYS A 366 -9.56 -1.57 -51.28
C CYS A 366 -10.15 -0.34 -51.96
N ALA A 367 -10.08 -0.29 -53.29
CA ALA A 367 -10.65 0.76 -54.12
C ALA A 367 -11.93 0.28 -54.82
N PHE A 368 -12.95 1.12 -54.79
CA PHE A 368 -14.26 0.86 -55.38
C PHE A 368 -14.43 1.67 -56.67
N SER A 369 -15.08 1.07 -57.66
CA SER A 369 -15.49 1.72 -58.92
C SER A 369 -16.89 1.28 -59.33
N CYS A 370 -17.61 2.12 -60.06
CA CYS A 370 -18.94 1.79 -60.58
C CYS A 370 -18.89 1.47 -62.08
N GLN A 371 -19.77 0.58 -62.52
CA GLN A 371 -19.95 0.27 -63.93
C GLN A 371 -20.48 1.51 -64.69
N ARG A 372 -20.31 1.53 -66.01
CA ARG A 372 -20.79 2.64 -66.86
C ARG A 372 -22.29 2.88 -66.63
N GLY A 373 -22.66 4.16 -66.51
CA GLY A 373 -24.04 4.58 -66.22
C GLY A 373 -24.35 4.76 -64.72
N PHE A 374 -23.38 4.47 -63.84
CA PHE A 374 -23.50 4.66 -62.40
C PHE A 374 -22.36 5.55 -61.87
N THR A 375 -22.63 6.29 -60.80
CA THR A 375 -21.65 7.11 -60.07
C THR A 375 -21.45 6.55 -58.66
N LEU A 376 -20.22 6.61 -58.15
CA LEU A 376 -19.90 6.16 -56.80
C LEU A 376 -20.34 7.20 -55.77
N VAL A 377 -21.11 6.78 -54.78
CA VAL A 377 -21.52 7.61 -53.65
C VAL A 377 -20.76 7.17 -52.42
N GLY A 378 -19.90 8.07 -51.92
CA GLY A 378 -18.99 7.83 -50.79
C GLY A 378 -17.51 7.89 -51.19
N LEU A 379 -16.62 7.66 -50.22
CA LEU A 379 -15.17 7.69 -50.47
C LEU A 379 -14.73 6.49 -51.33
N GLN A 380 -13.78 6.70 -52.24
CA GLN A 380 -13.35 5.70 -53.21
C GLN A 380 -12.51 4.55 -52.63
N SER A 381 -11.74 4.80 -51.56
CA SER A 381 -10.83 3.82 -50.98
C SER A 381 -11.11 3.56 -49.50
N ARG A 382 -10.94 2.31 -49.07
CA ARG A 382 -11.00 1.88 -47.66
C ARG A 382 -9.68 1.24 -47.28
N GLU A 383 -9.22 1.51 -46.06
CA GLU A 383 -8.01 0.91 -45.49
C GLU A 383 -8.36 0.12 -44.23
N CYS A 384 -7.77 -1.06 -44.08
CA CYS A 384 -7.95 -1.90 -42.88
C CYS A 384 -7.06 -1.38 -41.75
N THR A 385 -7.68 -0.93 -40.66
CA THR A 385 -7.00 -0.30 -39.53
C THR A 385 -6.48 -1.31 -38.51
N ALA A 386 -5.61 -0.86 -37.60
CA ALA A 386 -5.06 -1.69 -36.52
C ALA A 386 -6.10 -2.16 -35.50
N LEU A 387 -7.32 -1.60 -35.54
CA LEU A 387 -8.46 -2.01 -34.71
C LEU A 387 -9.29 -3.12 -35.37
N GLY A 388 -8.95 -3.55 -36.58
CA GLY A 388 -9.72 -4.56 -37.32
C GLY A 388 -10.98 -4.01 -37.98
N THR A 389 -11.06 -2.69 -38.17
CA THR A 389 -12.17 -2.02 -38.87
C THR A 389 -11.67 -1.26 -40.09
N TRP A 390 -12.55 -1.07 -41.08
CA TRP A 390 -12.26 -0.23 -42.25
C TRP A 390 -12.44 1.26 -41.90
N THR A 391 -11.70 2.14 -42.58
CA THR A 391 -11.70 3.60 -42.36
C THR A 391 -13.03 4.33 -42.65
N GLY A 392 -14.11 3.63 -43.02
CA GLY A 392 -15.44 4.19 -43.23
C GLY A 392 -16.43 3.17 -43.80
N ASP A 393 -17.67 3.61 -44.02
CA ASP A 393 -18.76 2.76 -44.55
C ASP A 393 -18.53 2.37 -46.01
N ILE A 394 -19.06 1.23 -46.43
CA ILE A 394 -18.91 0.72 -47.81
C ILE A 394 -19.69 1.63 -48.77
N PRO A 395 -19.07 2.15 -49.85
CA PRO A 395 -19.76 3.00 -50.81
C PRO A 395 -20.69 2.19 -51.73
N HIS A 396 -21.70 2.84 -52.31
CA HIS A 396 -22.62 2.22 -53.26
C HIS A 396 -22.64 2.96 -54.60
N CYS A 397 -23.18 2.31 -55.62
CA CYS A 397 -23.30 2.85 -56.97
C CYS A 397 -24.74 3.31 -57.22
N GLU A 398 -24.91 4.56 -57.63
CA GLU A 398 -26.22 5.11 -58.00
C GLU A 398 -26.27 5.39 -59.50
N ALA A 399 -27.42 5.12 -60.13
CA ALA A 399 -27.59 5.42 -61.55
C ALA A 399 -27.46 6.92 -61.80
N ILE A 400 -26.74 7.29 -62.86
CA ILE A 400 -26.60 8.69 -63.25
C ILE A 400 -27.96 9.17 -63.76
N ALA A 401 -28.59 10.08 -63.02
CA ALA A 401 -29.87 10.66 -63.43
C ALA A 401 -29.68 11.60 -64.63
N CYS A 402 -30.47 11.39 -65.67
CA CYS A 402 -30.58 12.35 -66.77
C CYS A 402 -31.27 13.63 -66.27
N PRO A 403 -31.00 14.80 -66.88
CA PRO A 403 -31.76 16.02 -66.62
C PRO A 403 -33.26 15.73 -66.76
N VAL A 404 -34.05 16.22 -65.81
CA VAL A 404 -35.51 16.09 -65.85
C VAL A 404 -36.01 16.77 -67.12
N LEU A 405 -36.53 15.96 -68.04
CA LEU A 405 -37.18 16.48 -69.23
C LEU A 405 -38.43 17.23 -68.80
N ARG A 406 -38.59 18.46 -69.28
CA ARG A 406 -39.81 19.25 -69.07
C ARG A 406 -40.70 19.10 -70.29
N ALA A 407 -42.00 19.02 -70.06
CA ALA A 407 -42.97 19.09 -71.14
C ALA A 407 -42.76 20.42 -71.92
N PRO A 408 -42.72 20.39 -73.24
CA PRO A 408 -42.66 21.61 -74.05
C PRO A 408 -43.88 22.50 -73.82
N ASP A 409 -43.78 23.81 -74.04
CA ASP A 409 -44.95 24.70 -74.02
C ASP A 409 -45.98 24.20 -75.05
N GLN A 410 -47.21 23.94 -74.58
CA GLN A 410 -48.31 23.31 -75.32
C GLN A 410 -48.10 21.83 -75.75
N GLY A 411 -47.23 21.08 -75.07
CA GLY A 411 -47.04 19.64 -75.27
C GLY A 411 -47.26 18.80 -74.00
N GLU A 412 -47.54 17.51 -74.17
CA GLU A 412 -47.61 16.53 -73.07
C GLU A 412 -46.38 15.61 -73.09
N LEU A 413 -45.81 15.33 -71.92
CA LEU A 413 -44.71 14.39 -71.73
C LEU A 413 -45.23 13.14 -71.03
N ASN A 414 -45.12 11.97 -71.67
CA ASN A 414 -45.46 10.69 -71.07
C ASN A 414 -44.21 9.81 -70.99
N CYS A 415 -43.81 9.43 -69.78
CA CYS A 415 -42.64 8.59 -69.54
C CYS A 415 -43.10 7.25 -68.93
N SER A 416 -42.63 6.14 -69.49
CA SER A 416 -42.72 4.81 -68.88
C SER A 416 -41.34 4.41 -68.36
N HIS A 417 -41.24 4.09 -67.07
CA HIS A 417 -40.06 3.47 -66.48
C HIS A 417 -40.23 1.95 -66.56
N LEU A 418 -39.21 1.25 -67.10
CA LEU A 418 -39.16 -0.21 -67.14
C LEU A 418 -38.50 -0.77 -65.89
#